data_AF-A0A0G0XD43-F1
#
_entry.id   AF-A0A0G0XD43-F1
#
_cell.length_a   1.000
_cell.length_b   1.000
_cell.length_c   1.000
_cell.angle_alpha   90.00
_cell.angle_beta   90.00
_cell.angle_gamma   90.00
#
_symmetry.space_group_name_H-M   'P 1'
#
loop_
_entity.id
_entity.type
_entity.pdbx_description
1 polymer ?
#
loop_
_entity_poly.entity_id
_entity_poly.type
_entity_poly.pdbx_seq_one_letter_code
_entity_poly.pdbx_strand_id
1 'polypeptide(L)'
;MNSFVDQNLPVKFEVMNREDAEGTGALHFFGEKYGDSVKVYYIGESLNEAISKEFCGGPHVERTGHISKLEIYKQENIGKGKMRIYARFV
;
A
#
# COMPACT_ATOMS: atom_id res chain seq x y z
N MET A 1 9.31 -8.25 -4.05
CA MET A 1 7.98 -8.32 -3.42
C MET A 1 7.94 -9.42 -2.37
N ASN A 2 8.14 -10.70 -2.73
CA ASN A 2 8.17 -11.80 -1.75
C ASN A 2 9.26 -11.63 -0.68
N SER A 3 10.39 -10.98 -0.98
CA SER A 3 11.40 -10.61 0.01
C SER A 3 10.86 -9.79 1.19
N PHE A 4 9.86 -8.92 0.97
CA PHE A 4 9.23 -8.14 2.04
C PHE A 4 8.19 -8.95 2.82
N VAL A 5 7.58 -9.96 2.20
CA VAL A 5 6.73 -10.95 2.89
C VAL A 5 7.61 -11.77 3.83
N ASP A 6 8.76 -12.25 3.34
CA ASP A 6 9.73 -13.03 4.14
C ASP A 6 10.31 -12.22 5.31
N GLN A 7 10.44 -10.89 5.18
CA GLN A 7 10.88 -9.99 6.26
C GLN A 7 9.83 -9.78 7.36
N ASN A 8 8.56 -10.15 7.10
CA ASN A 8 7.45 -10.03 8.06
C ASN A 8 7.36 -8.64 8.71
N LEU A 9 7.44 -7.57 7.92
CA LEU A 9 7.40 -6.17 8.37
C LEU A 9 6.04 -5.82 8.97
N PRO A 10 5.97 -4.94 9.98
CA PRO A 10 4.70 -4.48 10.51
C PRO A 10 3.95 -3.60 9.50
N VAL A 11 2.63 -3.68 9.53
CA VAL A 11 1.72 -2.82 8.79
C VAL A 11 0.93 -2.02 9.82
N LYS A 12 1.12 -0.71 9.79
CA LYS A 12 0.54 0.23 10.77
C LYS A 12 -0.31 1.26 10.03
N PHE A 13 -1.12 1.99 10.78
CA PHE A 13 -1.81 3.15 10.24
C PHE A 13 -1.82 4.29 11.25
N GLU A 14 -1.88 5.50 10.72
CA GLU A 14 -2.11 6.71 11.48
C GLU A 14 -3.31 7.44 10.91
N VAL A 15 -4.15 7.98 11.81
CA VAL A 15 -5.25 8.85 11.42
C VAL A 15 -4.77 10.28 11.61
N MET A 16 -4.83 11.06 10.54
CA MET A 16 -4.35 12.44 10.54
C MET A 16 -5.22 13.30 9.62
N ASN A 17 -5.05 14.61 9.72
CA ASN A 17 -5.72 15.52 8.81
C ASN A 17 -5.19 15.35 7.40
N ARG A 18 -6.03 15.62 6.41
CA ARG A 18 -5.68 15.43 5.02
C ARG A 18 -4.43 16.19 4.59
N GLU A 19 -4.27 17.45 5.00
CA GLU A 19 -3.08 18.25 4.67
C GLU A 19 -1.80 17.62 5.23
N ASP A 20 -1.83 17.19 6.50
CA ASP A 20 -0.69 16.51 7.12
C ASP A 20 -0.37 15.21 6.37
N ALA A 21 -1.41 14.43 6.03
CA ALA A 21 -1.29 13.17 5.29
C ALA A 21 -0.66 13.37 3.91
N GLU A 22 -1.06 14.41 3.18
CA GLU A 22 -0.46 14.76 1.89
C GLU A 22 1.02 15.14 2.06
N GLY A 23 1.36 15.84 3.15
CA GLY A 23 2.74 16.16 3.54
C GLY A 23 3.63 14.94 3.82
N THR A 24 3.03 13.80 4.18
CA THR A 24 3.78 12.55 4.37
C THR A 24 4.28 11.95 3.07
N GLY A 25 3.78 12.39 1.91
CA GLY A 25 4.07 11.79 0.61
C GLY A 25 3.41 10.42 0.39
N ALA A 26 2.37 10.09 1.15
CA ALA A 26 1.58 8.89 0.93
C ALA A 26 0.75 8.98 -0.36
N LEU A 27 0.69 7.86 -1.07
CA LEU A 27 -0.05 7.78 -2.33
C LEU A 27 -1.55 7.79 -2.07
N HIS A 28 -2.29 8.50 -2.90
CA HIS A 28 -3.74 8.56 -2.85
C HIS A 28 -4.27 8.65 -4.28
N PHE A 29 -5.50 8.17 -4.50
CA PHE A 29 -6.11 8.24 -5.81
C PHE A 29 -6.60 9.65 -6.10
N PHE A 30 -6.24 10.15 -7.29
CA PHE A 30 -6.70 11.44 -7.78
C PHE A 30 -8.20 11.37 -8.08
N GLY A 31 -9.01 12.11 -7.31
CA GLY A 31 -10.47 12.19 -7.51
C GLY A 31 -11.34 11.48 -6.47
N GLU A 32 -10.76 10.72 -5.54
CA GLU A 32 -11.47 10.20 -4.38
C GLU A 32 -11.75 11.36 -3.40
N LYS A 33 -13.01 11.46 -2.93
CA LYS A 33 -13.39 12.42 -1.90
C LYS A 33 -13.05 11.86 -0.52
N TYR A 34 -11.81 12.04 -0.11
CA TYR A 34 -11.42 11.83 1.28
C TYR A 34 -12.00 12.94 2.16
N GLY A 35 -12.47 12.59 3.36
CA GLY A 35 -12.91 13.55 4.37
C GLY A 35 -11.73 14.31 5.01
N ASP A 36 -12.02 15.14 6.02
CA ASP A 36 -11.01 15.98 6.67
C ASP A 36 -9.92 15.17 7.39
N SER A 37 -10.30 14.01 7.94
CA SER A 37 -9.37 13.04 8.51
C SER A 37 -9.27 11.79 7.65
N VAL A 38 -8.04 11.36 7.39
CA VAL A 38 -7.73 10.20 6.56
C VAL A 38 -6.90 9.19 7.35
N LYS A 39 -7.03 7.92 6.97
CA LYS A 39 -6.20 6.84 7.48
C LYS A 39 -5.07 6.57 6.49
N VAL A 40 -3.83 6.83 6.92
CA VAL A 40 -2.62 6.54 6.16
C VAL A 40 -2.08 5.21 6.63
N TYR A 41 -2.17 4.18 5.79
CA TYR A 41 -1.50 2.91 6.04
C TYR A 41 -0.06 2.98 5.56
N TYR A 42 0.83 2.31 6.29
CA TYR A 42 2.23 2.20 5.92
C TYR A 42 2.82 0.86 6.34
N ILE A 43 3.85 0.43 5.59
CA ILE A 43 4.55 -0.83 5.83
C ILE A 43 5.97 -0.52 6.29
N GLY A 44 6.30 -0.84 7.53
CA GLY A 44 7.58 -0.53 8.16
C GLY A 44 7.44 -0.03 9.60
N GLU A 45 8.58 0.20 10.26
CA GLU A 45 8.57 0.59 11.67
C GLU A 45 8.05 2.01 11.91
N SER A 46 8.37 2.93 11.01
CA SER A 46 7.99 4.33 11.06
C SER A 46 7.49 4.81 9.70
N LEU A 47 6.70 5.89 9.69
CA LEU A 47 6.18 6.51 8.47
C LEU A 47 7.29 7.05 7.54
N ASN A 48 8.44 7.42 8.13
CA ASN A 48 9.59 7.98 7.41
C ASN A 48 10.43 6.91 6.74
N GLU A 49 10.44 5.70 7.29
CA GLU A 49 11.23 4.55 6.78
C GLU A 49 10.34 3.51 6.09
N ALA A 50 9.05 3.81 5.92
CA ALA A 50 8.10 2.90 5.32
C ALA A 50 8.43 2.62 3.85
N ILE A 51 8.36 1.34 3.46
CA ILE A 51 8.58 0.91 2.07
C ILE A 51 7.40 1.27 1.15
N SER A 52 6.22 1.46 1.75
CA SER A 52 4.99 1.86 1.06
C SER A 52 4.11 2.59 2.07
N LYS A 53 3.40 3.61 1.59
CA LYS A 53 2.41 4.36 2.35
C LYS A 53 1.30 4.86 1.43
N GLU A 54 0.06 4.65 1.85
CA GLU A 54 -1.12 4.97 1.05
C GLU A 54 -2.33 5.39 1.89
N PHE A 55 -3.23 6.15 1.27
CA PHE A 55 -4.53 6.48 1.86
C PHE A 55 -5.49 5.32 1.61
N CYS A 56 -5.89 4.60 2.68
CA CYS A 56 -6.82 3.49 2.57
C CYS A 56 -7.77 3.43 3.77
N GLY A 57 -9.07 3.25 3.50
CA GLY A 57 -10.09 3.07 4.53
C GLY A 57 -10.38 1.61 4.90
N GLY A 58 -9.81 0.65 4.16
CA GLY A 58 -10.05 -0.77 4.34
C GLY A 58 -9.26 -1.39 5.50
N PRO A 59 -9.59 -2.63 5.88
CA PRO A 59 -8.79 -3.42 6.82
C PRO A 59 -7.50 -3.92 6.12
N HIS A 60 -6.41 -3.96 6.87
CA HIS A 60 -5.14 -4.57 6.45
C HIS A 60 -4.72 -5.65 7.44
N VAL A 61 -3.85 -6.57 7.00
CA VAL A 61 -3.13 -7.47 7.90
C VAL A 61 -2.20 -6.67 8.81
N GLU A 62 -1.85 -7.21 9.97
CA GLU A 62 -0.93 -6.55 10.92
C GLU A 62 0.54 -6.64 10.51
N ARG A 63 0.91 -7.65 9.70
CA ARG A 63 2.28 -7.84 9.22
C ARG A 63 2.31 -8.40 7.79
N THR A 64 3.34 -8.06 7.02
CA THR A 64 3.50 -8.55 5.64
C THR A 64 3.67 -10.07 5.56
N GLY A 65 4.13 -10.74 6.62
CA GLY A 65 4.25 -12.20 6.63
C GLY A 65 2.92 -12.93 6.85
N HIS A 66 1.85 -12.20 7.20
CA HIS A 66 0.51 -12.79 7.36
C HIS A 66 -0.16 -13.05 6.01
N ILE A 67 0.34 -12.43 4.93
CA ILE A 67 -0.07 -12.79 3.57
C ILE A 67 0.84 -13.91 3.05
N SER A 68 0.28 -14.77 2.21
CA SER A 68 1.04 -15.77 1.46
C SER A 68 1.96 -15.12 0.43
N LYS A 69 2.88 -15.92 -0.13
CA LYS A 69 3.74 -15.44 -1.21
C LYS A 69 2.89 -15.09 -2.42
N LEU A 70 3.42 -14.21 -3.26
CA LEU A 70 2.74 -13.75 -4.47
C LEU A 70 3.46 -14.31 -5.70
N GLU A 71 2.66 -14.77 -6.66
CA GLU A 71 3.11 -15.14 -7.99
C GLU A 71 2.43 -14.22 -9.02
N ILE A 72 3.24 -13.59 -9.88
CA ILE A 72 2.75 -12.91 -11.09
C ILE A 72 2.61 -13.95 -12.18
N TYR A 73 1.38 -14.28 -12.56
CA TYR A 73 1.11 -15.36 -13.51
C TYR A 73 0.75 -14.87 -14.92
N LYS A 74 0.39 -13.59 -15.09
CA LYS A 74 0.12 -13.00 -16.40
C LYS A 74 0.48 -11.51 -16.40
N GLN A 75 1.04 -11.05 -17.51
CA GLN A 75 1.25 -9.63 -17.81
C GLN A 75 0.64 -9.33 -19.18
N GLU A 76 -0.06 -8.21 -19.31
CA GLU A 76 -0.82 -7.85 -20.51
C GLU A 76 -0.63 -6.37 -20.84
N ASN A 77 -0.21 -6.08 -22.08
CA ASN A 77 -0.13 -4.71 -22.58
C ASN A 77 -1.54 -4.24 -22.94
N ILE A 78 -1.99 -3.13 -22.34
CA ILE A 78 -3.34 -2.58 -22.52
C ILE A 78 -3.31 -1.18 -23.16
N GLY A 79 -2.21 -0.83 -23.81
CA GLY A 79 -2.03 0.45 -24.50
C GLY A 79 -0.66 1.09 -24.23
N LYS A 80 -0.40 2.21 -24.90
CA LYS A 80 0.88 2.93 -24.78
C LYS A 80 1.15 3.34 -23.32
N GLY A 81 2.22 2.80 -22.75
CA GLY A 81 2.64 3.08 -21.36
C GLY A 81 1.76 2.44 -20.28
N LYS A 82 0.85 1.52 -20.64
CA LYS A 82 -0.05 0.86 -19.68
C LYS A 82 0.11 -0.66 -19.76
N MET A 83 0.35 -1.27 -18.61
CA MET A 83 0.47 -2.71 -18.47
C MET A 83 -0.38 -3.18 -17.30
N ARG A 84 -1.13 -4.27 -17.50
CA ARG A 84 -1.84 -4.95 -16.44
C ARG A 84 -1.03 -6.14 -15.96
N ILE A 85 -0.87 -6.23 -14.64
CA ILE A 85 -0.22 -7.35 -13.96
C ILE A 85 -1.31 -8.14 -13.25
N TYR A 86 -1.34 -9.46 -13.48
CA TYR A 86 -2.21 -10.38 -12.77
C TYR A 86 -1.36 -11.20 -11.79
N ALA A 87 -1.77 -11.21 -10.53
CA ALA A 87 -1.07 -11.90 -9.46
C ALA A 87 -2.06 -12.71 -8.61
N ARG A 88 -1.54 -13.75 -7.95
CA ARG A 88 -2.29 -14.59 -7.00
C ARG A 88 -1.42 -14.95 -5.80
N PHE A 89 -2.06 -15.29 -4.70
CA PHE A 89 -1.40 -15.89 -3.55
C PHE A 89 -1.02 -17.34 -3.84
N VAL A 90 0.16 -17.76 -3.37
CA VAL A 90 0.72 -19.11 -3.49
C VAL A 90 1.28 -19.61 -2.16
#